data_AF-A0A1F9A7L2-F1
#
_entry.id   AF-A0A1F9A7L2-F1
#
_cell.length_a   1.000
_cell.length_b   1.000
_cell.length_c   1.000
_cell.angle_alpha   90.00
_cell.angle_beta   90.00
_cell.angle_gamma   90.00
#
_symmetry.space_group_name_H-M   'P 1'
#
loop_
_entity.id
_entity.type
_entity.pdbx_description
1 polymer ?
#
loop_
_entity_poly.entity_id
_entity_poly.type
_entity_poly.pdbx_seq_one_letter_code
_entity_poly.pdbx_strand_id
1 'polypeptide(L)' 'MKHFLANTLTVIGVLTLLLAVFTAIAAAISLNERIRFGPGLMFADVEILAILTLFLCVVGVALLWFGRRLSRRTKPDGAL' A
#
# COMPACT_ATOMS: atom_id res chain seq x y z
N MET A 1 22.74 -10.19 8.23
CA MET A 1 21.82 -10.40 7.08
C MET A 1 20.34 -10.25 7.44
N LYS A 2 19.82 -10.88 8.51
CA LYS A 2 18.39 -10.83 8.87
C LYS A 2 17.86 -9.40 9.17
N HIS A 3 18.67 -8.55 9.79
CA HIS A 3 18.32 -7.14 10.04
C HIS A 3 18.17 -6.31 8.77
N PHE A 4 19.08 -6.48 7.81
CA PHE A 4 19.01 -5.81 6.51
C PHE A 4 17.72 -6.18 5.77
N LEU A 5 17.41 -7.48 5.69
CA LEU A 5 16.20 -7.98 5.06
C LEU A 5 14.91 -7.42 5.71
N ALA A 6 14.85 -7.38 7.05
CA ALA A 6 13.70 -6.83 7.76
C ALA A 6 13.51 -5.33 7.48
N ASN A 7 14.60 -4.58 7.40
CA ASN A 7 14.56 -3.15 7.07
C ASN A 7 14.10 -2.93 5.62
N THR A 8 14.64 -3.71 4.67
CA THR A 8 14.22 -3.65 3.26
C THR A 8 12.74 -3.96 3.09
N LEU A 9 12.23 -5.03 3.72
CA LEU A 9 10.79 -5.38 3.71
C LEU A 9 9.93 -4.25 4.25
N THR A 10 10.39 -3.58 5.32
CA THR A 10 9.67 -2.46 5.92
C THR A 10 9.64 -1.26 4.98
N VAL A 11 10.78 -0.90 4.37
CA VAL A 11 10.86 0.21 3.40
C VAL A 11 9.98 -0.05 2.18
N ILE A 12 10.05 -1.26 1.60
CA ILE A 12 9.19 -1.63 0.45
C ILE A 12 7.73 -1.55 0.86
N GLY A 13 7.35 -2.09 2.03
CA GLY A 13 5.98 -2.02 2.53
C GLY A 13 5.46 -0.58 2.68
N VAL A 14 6.27 0.34 3.22
CA VAL A 14 5.91 1.76 3.30
C VAL A 14 5.74 2.38 1.92
N LEU A 15 6.66 2.13 0.98
CA LEU A 15 6.57 2.64 -0.38
C LEU A 15 5.33 2.11 -1.11
N THR A 16 4.98 0.83 -0.93
CA THR A 16 3.76 0.24 -1.48
C THR A 16 2.51 0.91 -0.92
N LEU A 17 2.49 1.23 0.37
CA LEU A 17 1.37 1.96 0.98
C LEU A 17 1.26 3.40 0.48
N LEU A 18 2.39 4.09 0.27
CA LEU A 18 2.39 5.41 -0.35
C LEU A 18 1.81 5.36 -1.76
N LEU A 19 2.18 4.35 -2.55
CA LEU A 19 1.59 4.13 -3.87
C LEU A 19 0.08 3.84 -3.78
N ALA A 20 -0.36 3.11 -2.77
CA ALA A 20 -1.79 2.90 -2.51
C ALA A 20 -2.52 4.22 -2.24
N VAL A 21 -1.91 5.16 -1.50
CA VAL A 21 -2.48 6.50 -1.29
C VAL A 21 -2.58 7.28 -2.60
N PHE A 22 -1.56 7.27 -3.45
CA PHE A 22 -1.62 7.95 -4.75
C PHE A 22 -2.72 7.39 -5.65
N THR A 23 -2.85 6.06 -5.72
CA THR A 23 -3.92 5.40 -6.50
C THR A 23 -5.31 5.70 -5.93
N ALA A 24 -5.45 5.78 -4.60
CA ALA A 24 -6.70 6.17 -3.94
C ALA A 24 -7.11 7.61 -4.29
N ILE A 25 -6.15 8.54 -4.30
CA ILE A 25 -6.38 9.93 -4.70
C ILE A 25 -6.82 9.99 -6.18
N ALA A 26 -6.13 9.27 -7.07
CA ALA A 26 -6.50 9.19 -8.48
C ALA A 26 -7.92 8.64 -8.65
N ALA A 27 -8.27 7.55 -7.95
CA ALA A 27 -9.61 6.98 -7.96
C ALA A 27 -10.67 8.00 -7.49
N ALA A 28 -10.37 8.78 -6.45
CA ALA A 28 -11.28 9.82 -5.94
C ALA A 28 -11.48 10.97 -6.94
N ILE A 29 -10.41 11.40 -7.62
CA ILE A 29 -10.49 12.41 -8.68
C ILE A 29 -11.35 11.90 -9.83
N SER A 30 -11.07 10.70 -10.34
CA SER A 30 -11.82 10.09 -11.44
C SER A 30 -13.30 9.85 -11.08
N LEU A 31 -13.60 9.48 -9.84
CA LEU A 31 -14.97 9.38 -9.34
C LEU A 31 -15.67 10.75 -9.32
N ASN A 32 -14.99 11.80 -8.88
CA ASN A 32 -15.53 13.15 -8.85
C ASN A 32 -15.79 13.69 -10.27
N GLU A 33 -14.90 13.41 -11.23
CA GLU A 33 -15.11 13.73 -12.64
C GLU A 33 -16.32 12.99 -13.20
N ARG A 34 -16.48 11.70 -12.87
CA ARG A 34 -17.67 10.92 -13.26
C ARG A 34 -18.96 11.52 -12.72
N ILE A 35 -18.99 11.97 -11.46
CA ILE A 35 -20.16 12.62 -10.86
C ILE A 35 -20.49 13.93 -11.60
N ARG A 36 -19.47 14.68 -12.04
CA ARG A 36 -19.63 15.98 -12.72
C ARG A 36 -20.04 15.87 -14.19
N PHE A 37 -19.44 14.95 -14.95
CA PHE A 37 -19.58 14.90 -16.41
C PHE A 37 -20.43 13.72 -16.92
N GLY A 38 -20.81 12.81 -16.02
CA GLY A 38 -21.73 11.72 -16.30
C GLY A 38 -21.06 10.36 -16.54
N PRO A 39 -21.87 9.30 -16.64
CA PRO A 39 -21.42 7.91 -16.63
C PRO A 39 -20.51 7.50 -17.80
N GLY A 40 -20.55 8.17 -18.95
CA GLY A 40 -20.00 7.62 -20.20
C GLY A 40 -18.48 7.53 -20.33
N LEU A 41 -17.69 8.18 -19.46
CA LEU A 41 -16.27 8.43 -19.76
C LEU A 41 -15.25 7.61 -18.97
N MET A 42 -15.58 7.03 -17.79
CA MET A 42 -14.53 6.57 -16.85
C MET A 42 -14.87 5.38 -15.91
N PHE A 43 -15.94 4.60 -16.12
CA PHE A 43 -16.29 3.52 -15.16
C PHE A 43 -15.18 2.50 -14.93
N ALA A 44 -14.60 1.99 -16.01
CA ALA A 44 -13.57 0.95 -15.92
C ALA A 44 -12.33 1.47 -15.17
N ASP A 45 -11.98 2.73 -15.35
CA ASP A 45 -10.77 3.32 -14.75
C ASP A 45 -10.90 3.49 -13.24
N VAL A 46 -12.07 3.93 -12.74
CA VAL A 46 -12.29 4.10 -11.29
C VAL A 46 -12.31 2.75 -10.58
N GLU A 47 -13.00 1.76 -11.15
CA GLU A 47 -13.08 0.41 -10.56
C GLU A 47 -11.71 -0.28 -10.55
N ILE A 48 -10.95 -0.18 -11.65
CA ILE A 48 -9.58 -0.71 -11.72
C ILE A 48 -8.67 -0.02 -10.71
N LEU A 49 -8.74 1.32 -10.60
CA LEU A 49 -7.95 2.07 -9.62
C LEU A 49 -8.31 1.67 -8.19
N ALA A 50 -9.59 1.50 -7.87
CA ALA A 50 -10.04 1.06 -6.54
C ALA A 50 -9.55 -0.36 -6.20
N ILE A 51 -9.63 -1.30 -7.15
CA ILE A 51 -9.11 -2.66 -6.99
C ILE A 51 -7.59 -2.64 -6.80
N LEU A 52 -6.88 -1.84 -7.59
CA LEU A 52 -5.43 -1.68 -7.49
C LEU A 52 -5.03 -1.08 -6.13
N THR A 53 -5.72 -0.06 -5.66
CA THR A 53 -5.52 0.52 -4.32
C THR A 53 -5.69 -0.53 -3.23
N LEU A 54 -6.77 -1.32 -3.30
CA LEU A 54 -7.03 -2.38 -2.33
C LEU A 54 -5.89 -3.42 -2.34
N PHE A 55 -5.47 -3.86 -3.52
CA PHE A 55 -4.37 -4.79 -3.68
C PHE A 55 -3.06 -4.26 -3.07
N LEU A 56 -2.69 -3.01 -3.38
CA LEU A 56 -1.51 -2.37 -2.84
C LEU A 56 -1.56 -2.22 -1.31
N CYS A 57 -2.74 -1.90 -0.75
CA CYS A 57 -2.94 -1.86 0.69
C CYS A 57 -2.68 -3.24 1.34
N VAL A 58 -3.27 -4.30 0.79
CA VAL A 58 -3.10 -5.67 1.33
C VAL A 58 -1.63 -6.09 1.26
N VAL A 59 -0.97 -5.88 0.13
CA VAL A 59 0.45 -6.22 -0.05
C VAL A 59 1.34 -5.40 0.86
N GLY A 60 1.13 -4.08 0.94
CA GLY A 60 1.90 -3.18 1.80
C GLY A 60 1.78 -3.54 3.29
N VAL A 61 0.57 -3.82 3.77
CA VAL A 61 0.34 -4.26 5.15
C VAL A 61 0.98 -5.63 5.40
N ALA A 62 0.87 -6.57 4.47
CA ALA A 62 1.52 -7.88 4.60
C ALA A 62 3.05 -7.75 4.72
N LEU A 63 3.68 -6.92 3.87
CA LEU A 63 5.12 -6.66 3.89
C LEU A 63 5.56 -6.04 5.22
N LEU A 64 4.83 -5.05 5.74
CA LEU A 64 5.11 -4.46 7.05
C LEU A 64 4.95 -5.47 8.18
N TRP A 65 3.93 -6.33 8.11
CA TRP A 65 3.70 -7.36 9.11
C TRP A 65 4.83 -8.39 9.13
N PHE A 66 5.26 -8.87 7.95
CA PHE A 66 6.41 -9.78 7.82
C PHE A 66 7.72 -9.11 8.26
N GLY A 67 7.96 -7.85 7.87
CA GLY A 67 9.12 -7.07 8.29
C GLY A 67 9.19 -6.91 9.80
N ARG A 68 8.07 -6.56 10.45
CA ARG A 68 7.96 -6.47 11.92
C ARG A 68 8.18 -7.83 12.59
N ARG A 69 7.62 -8.91 12.05
CA ARG A 69 7.78 -10.26 12.60
C ARG A 69 9.24 -10.74 12.54
N LEU A 70 9.94 -10.46 11.44
CA LEU A 70 11.36 -10.75 11.30
C LEU A 70 12.23 -9.90 12.24
N SER A 71 11.91 -8.60 12.36
CA SER A 71 12.61 -7.67 13.26
C SER A 71 12.51 -8.10 14.74
N ARG A 72 11.31 -8.51 15.19
CA ARG A 72 11.10 -9.01 16.56
C ARG A 72 11.90 -10.26 16.89
N ARG A 73 12.12 -11.15 15.92
CA ARG A 73 12.95 -12.36 16.09
C ARG A 73 14.44 -12.08 16.19
N THR A 74 14.86 -10.85 15.89
CA THR A 74 16.26 -10.43 15.87
C THR A 74 16.62 -9.44 16.98
N LYS A 75 15.67 -8.98 17.79
CA LYS A 75 16.00 -8.23 19.00
C LYS A 75 16.49 -9.23 20.06
N PRO A 76 17.73 -9.10 20.60
CA PRO A 76 18.08 -9.78 21.82
C PRO A 76 17.23 -9.17 22.94
N ASP A 77 16.58 -10.02 23.72
CA ASP A 77 15.90 -9.64 24.95
C ASP A 77 16.94 -8.98 25.88
N GLY A 78 16.95 -7.64 26.00
CA GLY A 78 17.79 -6.97 27.00
C GLY A 78 18.49 -5.65 26.67
N ALA A 79 18.25 -4.97 25.55
CA ALA A 79 18.73 -3.59 25.39
C ALA A 79 17.70 -2.58 25.93
N LEU A 80 17.73 -2.38 27.26
CA LEU A 80 17.25 -1.16 27.92
C LEU A 80 18.17 0.01 27.53
#